data_AF-A0A2A5M821-F1
#
_entry.id   AF-A0A2A5M821-F1
#
_cell.length_a   1.000
_cell.length_b   1.000
_cell.length_c   1.000
_cell.angle_alpha   90.00
_cell.angle_beta   90.00
_cell.angle_gamma   90.00
#
_symmetry.space_group_name_H-M   'P 1'
#
loop_
_entity.id
_entity.type
_entity.pdbx_description
1 polymer ?
#
loop_
_entity_poly.entity_id
_entity_poly.type
_entity_poly.pdbx_seq_one_letter_code
_entity_poly.pdbx_strand_id
1 'polypeptide(L)'
;LSFLNSKNISPSTQYVCNGSIELGGRFFRCWNRSGHGPVDLKHAIKYSCDVYFYNGSLQVGIDQISETLSRIGFGAKTGVDLPSEFLGTLPSKEWKMQRYRQSWFQGDTLNTAIGQGSFLAT
;
A
#
# COMPACT_ATOMS: atom_id res chain seq x y z
N LEU A 1 8.82 1.84 -4.58
CA LEU A 1 10.06 1.11 -4.25
C LEU A 1 9.83 -0.39 -4.11
N SER A 2 8.97 -0.84 -3.19
CA SER A 2 8.67 -2.28 -2.98
C SER A 2 8.35 -3.03 -4.29
N PHE A 3 7.54 -2.42 -5.16
CA PHE A 3 7.15 -2.99 -6.44
C PHE A 3 8.32 -3.19 -7.42
N LEU A 4 9.30 -2.30 -7.39
CA LEU A 4 10.49 -2.41 -8.23
C LEU A 4 11.45 -3.47 -7.67
N ASN A 5 11.56 -3.54 -6.34
CA ASN A 5 12.43 -4.50 -5.65
C ASN A 5 11.93 -5.95 -5.78
N SER A 6 10.62 -6.16 -5.90
CA SER A 6 10.04 -7.50 -6.12
C SER A 6 10.37 -8.09 -7.49
N LYS A 7 10.83 -7.26 -8.45
CA LYS A 7 11.05 -7.61 -9.86
C LYS A 7 9.80 -8.05 -10.64
N ASN A 8 8.63 -8.07 -10.00
CA ASN A 8 7.36 -8.40 -10.65
C ASN A 8 6.79 -7.23 -11.44
N ILE A 9 7.20 -6.00 -11.12
CA ILE A 9 6.69 -4.76 -11.72
C ILE A 9 7.87 -3.90 -12.15
N SER A 10 7.87 -3.47 -13.40
CA SER A 10 8.83 -2.51 -13.93
C SER A 10 8.23 -1.10 -13.97
N PRO A 11 9.05 -0.04 -14.13
CA PRO A 11 8.52 1.31 -14.30
C PRO A 11 7.59 1.49 -15.50
N SER A 12 7.70 0.63 -16.51
CA SER A 12 6.86 0.62 -17.71
C SER A 12 5.63 -0.29 -17.60
N THR A 13 5.49 -1.05 -16.50
CA THR A 13 4.26 -1.82 -16.24
C THR A 13 3.08 -0.88 -16.16
N GLN A 14 2.05 -1.14 -16.97
CA GLN A 14 0.84 -0.33 -17.05
C GLN A 14 -0.37 -1.08 -16.49
N TYR A 15 -1.22 -0.33 -15.79
CA TYR A 15 -2.57 -0.78 -15.41
C TYR A 15 -3.59 0.22 -15.93
N VAL A 16 -4.78 -0.28 -16.31
CA VAL A 16 -5.90 0.57 -16.72
C VAL A 16 -6.75 0.90 -15.51
N CYS A 17 -6.87 2.19 -15.19
CA CYS A 17 -7.70 2.70 -14.11
C CYS A 17 -9.06 3.13 -14.66
N ASN A 18 -10.10 2.32 -14.41
CA ASN A 18 -11.50 2.63 -14.72
C ASN A 18 -12.27 3.25 -13.53
N GLY A 19 -11.56 3.69 -12.49
CA GLY A 19 -12.13 4.33 -11.29
C GLY A 19 -12.32 3.40 -10.09
N SER A 20 -12.18 2.09 -10.26
CA SER A 20 -12.15 1.11 -9.17
C SER A 20 -11.57 -0.23 -9.63
N ILE A 21 -11.31 -1.13 -8.67
CA ILE A 21 -11.19 -2.58 -8.89
C ILE A 21 -12.20 -3.32 -8.03
N GLU A 22 -12.57 -4.54 -8.43
CA GLU A 22 -13.37 -5.45 -7.61
C GLU A 22 -12.49 -6.52 -6.97
N LEU A 23 -12.68 -6.74 -5.67
CA LEU A 23 -12.02 -7.81 -4.93
C LEU A 23 -13.03 -8.43 -3.95
N GLY A 24 -13.33 -9.73 -4.14
CA GLY A 24 -14.22 -10.49 -3.25
C GLY A 24 -15.62 -9.90 -3.12
N GLY A 25 -16.20 -9.40 -4.21
CA GLY A 25 -17.53 -8.77 -4.23
C GLY A 25 -17.58 -7.35 -3.66
N ARG A 26 -16.42 -6.71 -3.40
CA ARG A 26 -16.33 -5.32 -2.94
C ARG A 26 -15.52 -4.48 -3.92
N PHE A 27 -15.95 -3.23 -4.10
CA PHE A 27 -15.23 -2.27 -4.92
C PHE A 27 -14.25 -1.43 -4.09
N PHE A 28 -12.99 -1.46 -4.49
CA PHE A 28 -11.95 -0.54 -4.03
C PHE A 28 -11.84 0.59 -5.03
N ARG A 29 -12.26 1.79 -4.62
CA ARG A 29 -12.44 2.94 -5.52
C ARG A 29 -11.17 3.77 -5.58
N CYS A 30 -10.85 4.27 -6.76
CA CYS A 30 -9.92 5.37 -6.91
C CYS A 30 -10.60 6.68 -6.51
N TRP A 31 -9.82 7.66 -6.08
CA TRP A 31 -10.30 9.02 -5.83
C TRP A 31 -10.95 9.62 -7.10
N ASN A 32 -10.39 9.33 -8.28
CA ASN A 32 -10.99 9.71 -9.56
C ASN A 32 -11.97 8.63 -10.03
N ARG A 33 -13.27 8.90 -9.87
CA ARG A 33 -14.36 7.99 -10.25
C ARG A 33 -14.46 7.73 -11.75
N SER A 34 -14.01 8.67 -12.59
CA SER A 34 -13.97 8.51 -14.04
C SER A 34 -12.77 7.69 -14.50
N GLY A 35 -11.82 7.42 -13.59
CA GLY A 35 -10.60 6.70 -13.90
C GLY A 35 -9.51 7.59 -14.53
N HIS A 36 -8.30 7.03 -14.60
CA HIS A 36 -7.11 7.67 -15.15
C HIS A 36 -6.71 7.10 -16.52
N GLY A 37 -7.45 6.13 -17.05
CA GLY A 37 -7.07 5.39 -18.25
C GLY A 37 -5.82 4.52 -18.02
N PRO A 38 -5.00 4.27 -19.05
CA PRO A 38 -3.72 3.57 -18.91
C PRO A 38 -2.72 4.40 -18.10
N VAL A 39 -2.15 3.81 -17.05
CA VAL A 39 -1.24 4.46 -16.11
C VAL A 39 -0.03 3.58 -15.85
N ASP A 40 1.18 4.12 -16.05
CA ASP A 40 2.45 3.51 -15.62
C ASP A 40 2.87 4.03 -14.22
N LEU A 41 4.00 3.58 -13.67
CA LEU A 41 4.44 3.99 -12.33
C LEU A 41 4.63 5.51 -12.20
N LYS A 42 5.21 6.16 -13.22
CA LYS A 42 5.48 7.60 -13.21
C LYS A 42 4.16 8.38 -13.16
N HIS A 43 3.21 7.97 -14.00
CA HIS A 43 1.88 8.57 -14.04
C HIS A 43 1.04 8.23 -12.80
N ALA A 44 1.23 7.05 -12.20
CA ALA A 44 0.55 6.64 -10.98
C ALA A 44 0.93 7.55 -9.81
N ILE A 45 2.22 7.89 -9.69
CA ILE A 45 2.71 8.86 -8.71
C ILE A 45 2.19 10.26 -9.06
N LYS A 46 2.31 10.69 -10.32
CA LYS A 46 1.90 12.03 -10.78
C LYS A 46 0.42 12.31 -10.51
N TYR A 47 -0.46 11.33 -10.75
CA TYR A 47 -1.91 11.47 -10.63
C TYR A 47 -2.46 10.85 -9.35
N SER A 48 -1.60 10.35 -8.46
CA SER A 48 -2.00 9.61 -7.25
C SER A 48 -3.03 8.50 -7.54
N CYS A 49 -2.77 7.66 -8.55
CA CYS A 49 -3.74 6.67 -9.03
C CYS A 49 -3.82 5.45 -8.11
N ASP A 50 -4.90 5.34 -7.32
CA ASP A 50 -5.08 4.22 -6.37
C ASP A 50 -5.14 2.85 -7.05
N VAL A 51 -5.82 2.72 -8.21
CA VAL A 51 -5.94 1.44 -8.94
C VAL A 51 -4.58 0.86 -9.32
N TYR A 52 -3.62 1.72 -9.67
CA TYR A 52 -2.26 1.27 -9.96
C TYR A 52 -1.63 0.61 -8.72
N PHE A 53 -1.73 1.26 -7.56
CA PHE A 53 -1.20 0.74 -6.30
C PHE A 53 -1.96 -0.49 -5.83
N TYR A 54 -3.27 -0.57 -6.05
CA TYR A 54 -4.04 -1.76 -5.75
C TYR A 54 -3.56 -2.97 -6.54
N ASN A 55 -3.54 -2.87 -7.88
CA ASN A 55 -3.10 -3.97 -8.74
C ASN A 55 -1.66 -4.36 -8.46
N GLY A 56 -0.77 -3.37 -8.31
CA GLY A 56 0.62 -3.65 -8.00
C GLY A 56 0.79 -4.35 -6.65
N SER A 57 0.01 -3.96 -5.64
CA SER A 57 0.10 -4.57 -4.32
C SER A 57 -0.37 -6.02 -4.26
N LEU A 58 -1.32 -6.41 -5.12
CA LEU A 58 -1.77 -7.81 -5.23
C LEU A 58 -0.70 -8.72 -5.85
N GLN A 59 0.14 -8.16 -6.74
CA GLN A 59 1.26 -8.89 -7.35
C GLN A 59 2.47 -9.02 -6.41
N VAL A 60 2.65 -8.05 -5.50
CA VAL A 60 3.83 -7.95 -4.64
C VAL A 60 3.59 -8.55 -3.25
N GLY A 61 2.38 -8.41 -2.72
CA GLY A 61 2.00 -8.92 -1.41
C GLY A 61 2.46 -8.04 -0.24
N ILE A 62 1.80 -8.19 0.90
CA ILE A 62 2.04 -7.35 2.07
C ILE A 62 3.44 -7.54 2.66
N ASP A 63 4.00 -8.75 2.66
CA ASP A 63 5.28 -9.02 3.33
C ASP A 63 6.43 -8.20 2.73
N GLN A 64 6.49 -8.11 1.39
CA GLN A 64 7.49 -7.30 0.70
C GLN A 64 7.21 -5.79 0.85
N ILE A 65 5.94 -5.40 0.96
CA ILE A 65 5.51 -4.01 1.15
C ILE A 65 5.92 -3.54 2.54
N SER A 66 5.53 -4.26 3.60
CA SER A 66 5.83 -3.93 4.99
C SER A 66 7.34 -3.95 5.25
N GLU A 67 8.08 -4.92 4.71
CA GLU A 67 9.54 -4.94 4.81
C GLU A 67 10.16 -3.67 4.21
N THR A 68 9.71 -3.27 3.02
CA THR A 68 10.23 -2.06 2.36
C THR A 68 9.88 -0.80 3.16
N LEU A 69 8.64 -0.70 3.65
CA LEU A 69 8.18 0.43 4.46
C LEU A 69 8.94 0.54 5.79
N SER A 70 9.23 -0.59 6.42
CA SER A 70 10.05 -0.64 7.63
C SER A 70 11.46 -0.14 7.37
N ARG A 71 12.10 -0.57 6.28
CA ARG A 71 13.45 -0.12 5.90
C ARG A 71 13.56 1.38 5.64
N ILE A 72 12.46 2.04 5.25
CA ILE A 72 12.42 3.50 5.04
C ILE A 72 11.91 4.27 6.27
N GLY A 73 11.77 3.61 7.43
CA GLY A 73 11.53 4.25 8.73
C GLY A 73 10.12 4.12 9.29
N PHE A 74 9.14 3.60 8.55
CA PHE A 74 7.79 3.42 9.10
C PHE A 74 7.76 2.31 10.16
N GLY A 75 6.95 2.52 11.21
CA GLY A 75 6.84 1.58 12.33
C GLY A 75 8.05 1.61 13.26
N ALA A 76 8.93 2.60 13.13
CA ALA A 76 10.04 2.88 14.04
C ALA A 76 9.99 4.34 14.50
N LYS A 77 10.67 4.62 15.61
CA LYS A 77 10.97 5.98 16.04
C LYS A 77 12.06 6.55 15.13
N THR A 78 11.91 7.81 14.74
CA THR A 78 12.89 8.59 13.98
C THR A 78 14.14 8.90 14.80
N GLY A 79 14.03 8.93 16.14
CA GLY A 79 15.15 9.28 17.02
C GLY A 79 15.37 10.79 17.14
N VAL A 80 14.33 11.59 16.87
CA VAL A 80 14.32 13.03 17.14
C VAL A 80 14.63 13.30 18.62
N ASP A 81 15.35 14.38 18.89
CA ASP A 81 15.78 14.82 20.22
C ASP A 81 14.64 15.50 21.02
N LEU A 82 13.43 14.96 20.92
CA LEU A 82 12.24 15.43 21.60
C LEU A 82 11.62 14.32 22.46
N PRO A 83 11.09 14.66 23.65
CA PRO A 83 10.36 13.70 24.45
C PRO A 83 9.05 13.28 23.77
N SER A 84 8.56 12.10 24.10
CA SER A 84 7.23 11.61 23.70
C SER A 84 7.03 11.40 22.20
N GLU A 85 8.07 10.99 21.48
CA GLU A 85 7.92 10.51 20.10
C GLU A 85 6.97 9.30 20.03
N PHE A 86 5.95 9.41 19.18
CA PHE A 86 4.96 8.36 18.95
C PHE A 86 5.43 7.38 17.88
N LEU A 87 5.07 6.11 18.07
CA LEU A 87 5.24 5.09 17.06
C LEU A 87 3.95 5.01 16.23
N GLY A 88 4.07 5.18 14.92
CA GLY A 88 3.00 4.83 13.99
C GLY A 88 2.68 3.33 14.00
N THR A 89 1.70 2.91 13.21
CA THR A 89 1.38 1.50 13.00
C THR A 89 1.76 1.14 11.58
N LEU A 90 2.73 0.22 11.44
CA LEU A 90 3.05 -0.41 10.16
C LEU A 90 2.31 -1.76 10.08
N PRO A 91 1.24 -1.88 9.27
CA PRO A 91 0.46 -3.11 9.20
C PRO A 91 1.24 -4.27 8.58
N SER A 92 1.15 -5.44 9.19
CA SER A 92 1.66 -6.71 8.66
C SER A 92 0.73 -7.87 9.06
N LYS A 93 0.96 -9.06 8.50
CA LYS A 93 0.21 -10.27 8.88
C LYS A 93 0.36 -10.57 10.37
N GLU A 94 1.59 -10.49 10.87
CA GLU A 94 1.95 -10.73 12.26
C GLU A 94 1.28 -9.71 13.17
N TRP A 95 1.35 -8.43 12.79
CA TRP A 95 0.71 -7.35 13.54
C TRP A 95 -0.81 -7.57 13.68
N LYS A 96 -1.50 -7.90 12.57
CA LYS A 96 -2.95 -8.12 12.58
C LYS A 96 -3.32 -9.34 13.41
N MET A 97 -2.54 -10.42 13.31
CA MET A 97 -2.74 -11.62 14.10
C MET A 97 -2.54 -11.36 15.61
N GLN A 98 -1.50 -10.61 15.98
CA GLN A 98 -1.24 -10.28 17.39
C GLN A 98 -2.31 -9.36 17.97
N ARG A 99 -2.73 -8.34 17.21
CA ARG A 99 -3.68 -7.32 17.69
C ARG A 99 -5.14 -7.79 17.68
N TYR A 100 -5.56 -8.45 16.61
CA TYR A 100 -6.96 -8.78 16.36
C TYR A 100 -7.27 -10.28 16.34
N ARG A 101 -6.27 -11.17 16.43
CA ARG A 101 -6.45 -12.63 16.29
C ARG A 101 -7.12 -13.02 14.97
N GLN A 102 -6.82 -12.26 13.91
CA GLN A 102 -7.38 -12.44 12.58
C GLN A 102 -6.26 -12.63 11.55
N SER A 103 -6.53 -13.46 10.55
CA SER A 103 -5.69 -13.60 9.37
C SER A 103 -5.68 -12.31 8.53
N TRP A 104 -4.61 -12.15 7.75
CA TRP A 104 -4.50 -11.08 6.76
C TRP A 104 -5.28 -11.40 5.50
N PHE A 105 -6.10 -10.47 5.03
CA PHE A 105 -6.88 -10.57 3.80
C PHE A 105 -6.28 -9.67 2.72
N GLN A 106 -6.49 -10.01 1.44
CA GLN A 106 -5.98 -9.21 0.32
C GLN A 106 -6.47 -7.75 0.35
N GLY A 107 -7.68 -7.49 0.85
CA GLY A 107 -8.19 -6.13 1.02
C GLY A 107 -7.40 -5.28 2.03
N ASP A 108 -6.79 -5.91 3.04
CA ASP A 108 -5.89 -5.21 3.96
C ASP A 108 -4.63 -4.73 3.23
N THR A 109 -4.12 -5.54 2.29
CA THR A 109 -3.00 -5.15 1.41
C THR A 109 -3.36 -3.93 0.57
N LEU A 110 -4.55 -3.92 -0.03
CA LEU A 110 -5.00 -2.80 -0.87
C LEU A 110 -5.04 -1.48 -0.11
N ASN A 111 -5.61 -1.47 1.10
CA ASN A 111 -5.65 -0.28 1.96
C ASN A 111 -4.25 0.16 2.38
N THR A 112 -3.40 -0.78 2.78
CA THR A 112 -2.03 -0.49 3.21
C THR A 112 -1.19 0.09 2.07
N ALA A 113 -1.39 -0.39 0.83
CA ALA A 113 -0.65 0.05 -0.35
C ALA A 113 -0.85 1.53 -0.72
N ILE A 114 -1.95 2.13 -0.26
CA ILE A 114 -2.24 3.56 -0.43
C ILE A 114 -2.12 4.35 0.89
N GLY A 115 -1.49 3.76 1.92
CA GLY A 115 -1.25 4.42 3.20
C GLY A 115 -2.52 4.61 4.06
N GLN A 116 -3.53 3.76 3.90
CA GLN A 116 -4.80 3.84 4.64
C GLN A 116 -5.08 2.59 5.48
N GLY A 117 -6.27 2.53 6.07
CA GLY A 117 -6.70 1.44 6.94
C GLY A 117 -6.01 1.51 8.29
N SER A 118 -5.27 0.48 8.66
CA SER A 118 -4.54 0.43 9.92
C SER A 118 -3.15 1.10 9.87
N PHE A 119 -2.75 1.63 8.72
CA PHE A 119 -1.47 2.31 8.59
C PHE A 119 -1.56 3.68 9.28
N LEU A 120 -0.75 3.89 10.32
CA LEU A 120 -0.56 5.18 10.99
C LEU A 120 0.92 5.57 10.95
N ALA A 121 1.21 6.87 10.87
CA ALA A 121 2.57 7.40 10.86
C ALA A 121 2.64 8.76 11.57
N THR A 122 3.86 9.21 11.88
CA THR A 122 4.21 10.52 12.45
C THR A 122 5.31 11.16 11.63
#